data_AF-A0A536QAN0-F1
#
_entry.id   AF-A0A536QAN0-F1
#
_cell.length_a   1.000
_cell.length_b   1.000
_cell.length_c   1.000
_cell.angle_alpha   90.00
_cell.angle_beta   90.00
_cell.angle_gamma   90.00
#
_symmetry.space_group_name_H-M   'P 1'
#
loop_
_entity.id
_entity.type
_entity.pdbx_description
1 polymer ?
#
loop_
_entity_poly.entity_id
_entity_poly.type
_entity_poly.pdbx_seq_one_letter_code
_entity_poly.pdbx_strand_id
1 'polypeptide(L)'
;MTTKNSGASAPRPPKVQFEHPTQLAATTFLRAVAVDDAAAIWACLSRETRGLLEGHYAARAAVALHRAAGVAPSGEDARLALVVAPLRDSIVGALGGAETLGGFGISGARIVDRATAYVLLLPDFGEERIVTEIDWRPTHLLAFVHESREWLVDLGRTAELSVDAGLPDPLGAIRR
;
A
#
# COMPACT_ATOMS: atom_id res chain seq x y z
N MET A 1 59.37 11.31 -16.12
CA MET A 1 58.10 12.05 -15.90
C MET A 1 57.04 11.38 -16.76
N THR A 2 56.19 10.55 -16.16
CA THR A 2 55.13 9.80 -16.84
C THR A 2 53.79 10.38 -16.39
N THR A 3 53.10 11.07 -17.29
CA THR A 3 51.80 11.67 -17.06
C THR A 3 50.73 10.57 -17.00
N LYS A 4 50.08 10.42 -15.83
CA LYS A 4 48.88 9.59 -15.68
C LYS A 4 47.70 10.32 -16.33
N ASN A 5 47.17 9.77 -17.42
CA ASN A 5 45.86 10.14 -17.93
C ASN A 5 44.79 9.60 -16.97
N SER A 6 44.20 10.47 -16.17
CA SER A 6 42.96 10.19 -15.45
C SER A 6 41.83 10.09 -16.46
N GLY A 7 41.45 8.87 -16.83
CA GLY A 7 40.27 8.59 -17.63
C GLY A 7 39.03 9.11 -16.90
N ALA A 8 38.49 10.22 -17.37
CA ALA A 8 37.17 10.67 -16.98
C ALA A 8 36.16 9.61 -17.46
N SER A 9 35.55 8.89 -16.53
CA SER A 9 34.46 7.97 -16.86
C SER A 9 33.34 8.79 -17.50
N ALA A 10 32.86 8.37 -18.68
CA ALA A 10 31.71 8.98 -19.32
C ALA A 10 30.56 9.12 -18.31
N PRO A 11 29.85 10.26 -18.28
CA PRO A 11 28.71 10.45 -17.38
C PRO A 11 27.70 9.32 -17.63
N ARG A 12 27.31 8.62 -16.57
CA ARG A 12 26.28 7.59 -16.65
C ARG A 12 25.02 8.23 -17.24
N PRO A 13 24.37 7.59 -18.23
CA PRO A 13 23.15 8.13 -18.81
C PRO A 13 22.11 8.35 -17.69
N PRO A 14 21.30 9.43 -17.77
CA PRO A 14 20.28 9.70 -16.78
C PRO A 14 19.34 8.50 -16.70
N LYS A 15 19.22 7.91 -15.51
CA LYS A 15 18.32 6.79 -15.28
C LYS A 15 16.91 7.37 -15.14
N VAL A 16 16.18 7.46 -16.24
CA VAL A 16 14.75 7.75 -16.20
C VAL A 16 14.09 6.60 -15.43
N GLN A 17 13.58 6.88 -14.23
CA GLN A 17 12.78 5.91 -13.49
C GLN A 17 11.43 5.80 -14.19
N PHE A 18 11.22 4.68 -14.89
CA PHE A 18 9.89 4.27 -15.31
C PHE A 18 8.99 4.06 -14.09
N GLU A 19 7.68 4.18 -14.29
CA GLU A 19 6.67 3.90 -13.27
C GLU A 19 6.96 2.55 -12.60
N HIS A 20 7.06 2.57 -11.27
CA HIS A 20 7.31 1.36 -10.51
C HIS A 20 5.99 0.60 -10.34
N PRO A 21 5.98 -0.75 -10.38
CA PRO A 21 4.74 -1.54 -10.33
C PRO A 21 3.83 -1.24 -9.12
N THR A 22 4.41 -0.75 -8.02
CA THR A 22 3.65 -0.39 -6.81
C THR A 22 2.67 0.77 -7.03
N GLN A 23 2.89 1.65 -8.01
CA GLN A 23 1.92 2.72 -8.31
C GLN A 23 0.60 2.13 -8.84
N LEU A 24 0.72 1.16 -9.75
CA LEU A 24 -0.42 0.40 -10.24
C LEU A 24 -1.03 -0.45 -9.12
N ALA A 25 -0.21 -1.14 -8.32
CA ALA A 25 -0.69 -1.95 -7.20
C ALA A 25 -1.48 -1.12 -6.18
N ALA A 26 -1.01 0.09 -5.85
CA ALA A 26 -1.72 1.03 -4.99
C ALA A 26 -3.07 1.43 -5.57
N THR A 27 -3.12 1.77 -6.87
CA THR A 27 -4.37 2.12 -7.56
C THR A 27 -5.35 0.95 -7.54
N THR A 28 -4.88 -0.25 -7.84
CA THR A 28 -5.69 -1.48 -7.83
C THR A 28 -6.25 -1.75 -6.44
N PHE A 29 -5.43 -1.65 -5.40
CA PHE A 29 -5.84 -1.84 -4.02
C PHE A 29 -6.90 -0.82 -3.59
N LEU A 30 -6.66 0.47 -3.79
CA LEU A 30 -7.60 1.53 -3.40
C LEU A 30 -8.93 1.41 -4.14
N ARG A 31 -8.91 1.04 -5.43
CA ARG A 31 -10.14 0.76 -6.19
C ARG A 31 -10.90 -0.44 -5.61
N ALA A 32 -10.21 -1.53 -5.29
CA ALA A 32 -10.83 -2.71 -4.68
C ALA A 32 -11.50 -2.38 -3.34
N VAL A 33 -10.84 -1.56 -2.50
CA VAL A 33 -11.42 -1.03 -1.25
C VAL A 33 -12.67 -0.20 -1.54
N ALA A 34 -12.60 0.71 -2.52
CA ALA A 34 -13.73 1.60 -2.85
C ALA A 34 -14.99 0.83 -3.27
N VAL A 35 -14.83 -0.22 -4.09
CA VAL A 35 -15.96 -1.02 -4.60
C VAL A 35 -16.33 -2.22 -3.72
N ASP A 36 -15.70 -2.37 -2.55
CA ASP A 36 -15.92 -3.49 -1.63
C ASP A 36 -15.66 -4.89 -2.24
N ASP A 37 -14.63 -4.99 -3.08
CA ASP A 37 -14.20 -6.26 -3.65
C ASP A 37 -13.25 -6.98 -2.69
N ALA A 38 -13.80 -7.78 -1.79
CA ALA A 38 -13.03 -8.50 -0.78
C ALA A 38 -11.94 -9.41 -1.37
N ALA A 39 -12.19 -10.04 -2.52
CA ALA A 39 -11.22 -10.92 -3.18
C ALA A 39 -10.07 -10.12 -3.77
N ALA A 40 -10.36 -9.01 -4.45
CA ALA A 40 -9.33 -8.13 -4.99
C ALA A 40 -8.52 -7.42 -3.88
N ILE A 41 -9.18 -6.99 -2.79
CA ILE A 41 -8.49 -6.46 -1.60
C ILE A 41 -7.52 -7.51 -1.08
N TRP A 42 -8.00 -8.73 -0.79
CA TRP A 42 -7.19 -9.82 -0.26
C TRP A 42 -6.00 -10.16 -1.14
N ALA A 43 -6.21 -10.21 -2.46
CA ALA A 43 -5.16 -10.48 -3.45
C ALA A 43 -4.00 -9.46 -3.39
N CYS A 44 -4.29 -8.20 -3.04
CA CYS A 44 -3.28 -7.15 -2.93
C CYS A 44 -2.45 -7.21 -1.63
N LEU A 45 -2.85 -7.99 -0.63
CA LEU A 45 -2.22 -7.97 0.70
C LEU A 45 -1.02 -8.93 0.80
N SER A 46 0.01 -8.52 1.55
CA SER A 46 1.16 -9.35 1.90
C SER A 46 0.75 -10.57 2.72
N ARG A 47 1.62 -11.60 2.76
CA ARG A 47 1.37 -12.77 3.62
C ARG A 47 1.23 -12.39 5.09
N GLU A 48 2.10 -11.51 5.58
CA GLU A 48 2.10 -11.05 6.98
C GLU A 48 0.77 -10.38 7.31
N THR A 49 0.32 -9.48 6.43
CA THR A 49 -0.98 -8.82 6.56
C THR A 49 -2.14 -9.82 6.60
N ARG A 50 -2.16 -10.79 5.68
CA ARG A 50 -3.22 -11.81 5.66
C ARG A 50 -3.25 -12.61 6.96
N GLY A 51 -2.08 -13.00 7.47
CA GLY A 51 -1.97 -13.70 8.76
C GLY A 51 -2.49 -12.88 9.93
N LEU A 52 -2.19 -11.57 9.96
CA LEU A 52 -2.73 -10.64 10.95
C LEU A 52 -4.26 -10.60 10.93
N LEU A 53 -4.85 -10.45 9.73
CA LEU A 53 -6.31 -10.39 9.57
C LEU A 53 -7.00 -11.71 9.95
N GLU A 54 -6.41 -12.86 9.61
CA GLU A 54 -6.88 -14.17 10.05
C GLU A 54 -6.85 -14.29 11.58
N GLY A 55 -5.79 -13.78 12.22
CA GLY A 55 -5.68 -13.70 13.68
C GLY A 55 -6.77 -12.83 14.32
N HIS A 56 -7.03 -11.64 13.76
CA HIS A 56 -8.11 -10.79 14.22
C HIS A 56 -9.49 -11.42 14.04
N TYR A 57 -9.70 -12.08 12.91
CA TYR A 57 -10.93 -12.83 12.68
C TYR A 57 -11.09 -13.95 13.70
N ALA A 58 -10.03 -14.73 13.96
CA ALA A 58 -10.05 -15.81 14.95
C ALA A 58 -10.47 -15.30 16.34
N ALA A 59 -9.87 -14.18 16.77
CA ALA A 59 -10.19 -13.54 18.04
C ALA A 59 -11.64 -13.04 18.10
N ARG A 60 -12.11 -12.33 17.06
CA ARG A 60 -13.47 -11.77 17.01
C ARG A 60 -14.55 -12.85 16.93
N ALA A 61 -14.29 -13.91 16.17
CA ALA A 61 -15.21 -15.03 16.00
C ALA A 61 -15.10 -16.08 17.13
N ALA A 62 -14.19 -15.89 18.09
CA ALA A 62 -13.91 -16.83 19.18
C ALA A 62 -13.62 -18.27 18.69
N VAL A 63 -12.85 -18.39 17.60
CA VAL A 63 -12.43 -19.68 17.04
C VAL A 63 -10.92 -19.87 17.16
N ALA A 64 -10.48 -21.12 17.22
CA ALA A 64 -9.06 -21.43 17.21
C ALA A 64 -8.41 -20.99 15.88
N LEU A 65 -7.19 -20.45 15.93
CA LEU A 65 -6.49 -19.89 14.76
C LEU A 65 -6.40 -20.87 13.58
N HIS A 66 -6.11 -22.15 13.84
CA HIS A 66 -6.03 -23.16 12.76
C HIS A 66 -7.36 -23.39 12.01
N ARG A 67 -8.50 -22.92 12.55
CA ARG A 67 -9.81 -22.92 11.87
C ARG A 67 -10.11 -21.60 11.16
N ALA A 68 -9.46 -20.51 11.58
CA ALA A 68 -9.59 -19.19 10.97
C ALA A 68 -8.60 -19.00 9.81
N ALA A 69 -7.43 -19.61 9.90
CA ALA A 69 -6.35 -19.48 8.93
C ALA A 69 -6.67 -20.15 7.58
N GLY A 70 -5.88 -19.78 6.57
CA GLY A 70 -5.96 -20.35 5.23
C GLY A 70 -7.24 -19.93 4.52
N VAL A 71 -7.64 -18.66 4.65
CA VAL A 71 -8.77 -18.11 3.92
C VAL A 71 -8.46 -18.17 2.43
N ALA A 72 -9.33 -18.83 1.67
CA ALA A 72 -9.12 -18.95 0.23
C ALA A 72 -9.28 -17.56 -0.42
N PRO A 73 -8.47 -17.22 -1.44
CA PRO A 73 -8.57 -15.94 -2.12
C PRO A 73 -9.80 -15.85 -3.05
N SER A 74 -10.54 -16.95 -3.25
CA SER A 74 -11.79 -16.95 -3.97
C SER A 74 -12.93 -16.46 -3.08
N GLY A 75 -13.87 -15.71 -3.65
CA GLY A 75 -15.11 -15.30 -2.97
C GLY A 75 -16.03 -16.45 -2.54
N GLU A 76 -15.64 -17.69 -2.81
CA GLU A 76 -16.35 -18.90 -2.38
C GLU A 76 -16.15 -19.20 -0.89
N ASP A 77 -15.05 -18.74 -0.29
CA ASP A 77 -14.85 -18.85 1.16
C ASP A 77 -15.64 -17.75 1.88
N ALA A 78 -16.75 -18.13 2.51
CA ALA A 78 -17.62 -17.22 3.23
C ALA A 78 -16.91 -16.41 4.35
N ARG A 79 -15.73 -16.87 4.83
CA ARG A 79 -14.94 -16.13 5.82
C ARG A 79 -14.27 -14.90 5.23
N LEU A 80 -13.99 -14.87 3.93
CA LEU A 80 -13.21 -13.81 3.28
C LEU A 80 -13.80 -12.42 3.51
N ALA A 81 -15.10 -12.26 3.25
CA ALA A 81 -15.79 -11.00 3.50
C ALA A 81 -15.72 -10.59 4.98
N LEU A 82 -15.89 -11.54 5.91
CA LEU A 82 -15.81 -11.29 7.35
C LEU A 82 -14.42 -10.88 7.81
N VAL A 83 -13.39 -11.41 7.18
CA VAL A 83 -11.98 -11.12 7.49
C VAL A 83 -11.59 -9.74 6.94
N VAL A 84 -12.03 -9.40 5.74
CA VAL A 84 -11.66 -8.17 5.03
C VAL A 84 -12.50 -6.96 5.43
N ALA A 85 -13.79 -7.12 5.76
CA ALA A 85 -14.68 -5.99 6.05
C ALA A 85 -14.12 -4.99 7.10
N PRO A 86 -13.55 -5.41 8.25
CA PRO A 86 -12.97 -4.48 9.21
C PRO A 86 -11.77 -3.71 8.66
N LEU A 87 -10.98 -4.31 7.77
CA LEU A 87 -9.89 -3.62 7.10
C LEU A 87 -10.43 -2.52 6.20
N ARG A 88 -11.42 -2.86 5.37
CA ARG A 88 -12.07 -1.91 4.48
C ARG A 88 -12.66 -0.75 5.27
N ASP A 89 -13.45 -1.03 6.30
CA ASP A 89 -14.10 0.00 7.12
C ASP A 89 -13.07 0.97 7.72
N SER A 90 -11.94 0.44 8.18
CA SER A 90 -10.86 1.25 8.74
C SER A 90 -10.19 2.13 7.68
N ILE A 91 -9.92 1.60 6.48
CA ILE A 91 -9.34 2.37 5.37
C ILE A 91 -10.31 3.45 4.89
N VAL A 92 -11.57 3.09 4.64
CA VAL A 92 -12.62 4.04 4.22
C VAL A 92 -12.77 5.16 5.25
N GLY A 93 -12.78 4.81 6.55
CA GLY A 93 -12.84 5.80 7.62
C GLY A 93 -11.62 6.71 7.68
N ALA A 94 -10.40 6.15 7.56
CA ALA A 94 -9.15 6.91 7.61
C ALA A 94 -8.97 7.82 6.40
N LEU A 95 -9.41 7.38 5.21
CA LEU A 95 -9.28 8.12 3.95
C LEU A 95 -10.48 9.03 3.66
N GLY A 96 -11.40 9.19 4.61
CA GLY A 96 -12.47 10.18 4.57
C GLY A 96 -13.68 9.82 3.71
N GLY A 97 -13.87 8.54 3.36
CA GLY A 97 -15.00 8.09 2.57
C GLY A 97 -14.63 7.06 1.50
N ALA A 98 -15.64 6.42 0.91
CA ALA A 98 -15.41 5.48 -0.20
C ALA A 98 -15.24 6.23 -1.53
N GLU A 99 -15.93 7.35 -1.65
CA GLU A 99 -15.92 8.28 -2.78
C GLU A 99 -14.59 9.02 -2.95
N THR A 100 -13.82 9.20 -1.87
CA THR A 100 -12.54 9.91 -1.87
C THR A 100 -11.38 9.05 -2.37
N LEU A 101 -11.49 7.73 -2.23
CA LEU A 101 -10.44 6.76 -2.59
C LEU A 101 -10.00 6.86 -4.06
N GLY A 102 -10.93 7.22 -4.96
CA GLY A 102 -10.66 7.40 -6.38
C GLY A 102 -9.95 8.71 -6.75
N GLY A 103 -9.92 9.68 -5.83
CA GLY A 103 -9.35 11.01 -6.05
C GLY A 103 -7.88 11.15 -5.67
N PHE A 104 -7.29 10.18 -4.95
CA PHE A 104 -5.89 10.29 -4.55
C PHE A 104 -4.93 10.21 -5.75
N GLY A 105 -4.03 11.18 -5.84
CA GLY A 105 -2.86 11.08 -6.70
C GLY A 105 -1.85 10.09 -6.10
N ILE A 106 -1.26 9.23 -6.92
CA ILE A 106 -0.24 8.27 -6.46
C ILE A 106 1.14 8.73 -6.92
N SER A 107 2.01 9.04 -5.95
CA SER A 107 3.38 9.47 -6.27
C SER A 107 4.19 8.37 -6.94
N GLY A 108 5.30 8.76 -7.57
CA GLY A 108 6.37 7.81 -7.91
C GLY A 108 6.82 7.02 -6.69
N ALA A 109 7.09 5.72 -6.87
CA ALA A 109 7.50 4.86 -5.77
C ALA A 109 8.89 5.20 -5.25
N ARG A 110 9.07 5.07 -3.94
CA ARG A 110 10.36 5.16 -3.27
C ARG A 110 10.77 3.77 -2.80
N ILE A 111 11.95 3.33 -3.26
CA ILE A 111 12.53 2.05 -2.89
C ILE A 111 13.32 2.27 -1.59
N VAL A 112 12.91 1.58 -0.53
CA VAL A 112 13.60 1.60 0.77
C VAL A 112 14.75 0.61 0.74
N ASP A 113 14.48 -0.59 0.26
CA ASP A 113 15.46 -1.67 0.08
C ASP A 113 15.05 -2.59 -1.08
N ARG A 114 15.74 -3.72 -1.28
CA ARG A 114 15.48 -4.65 -2.39
C ARG A 114 14.08 -5.27 -2.40
N ALA A 115 13.40 -5.29 -1.26
CA ALA A 115 12.12 -5.96 -1.05
C ALA A 115 11.06 -5.03 -0.47
N THR A 116 11.39 -3.77 -0.15
CA THR A 116 10.45 -2.80 0.43
C THR A 116 10.41 -1.52 -0.40
N ALA A 117 9.20 -1.08 -0.73
CA ALA A 117 8.95 0.20 -1.37
C ALA A 117 7.72 0.87 -0.77
N TYR A 118 7.56 2.18 -0.96
CA TYR A 118 6.33 2.88 -0.62
C TYR A 118 5.93 3.88 -1.71
N VAL A 119 4.65 4.24 -1.71
CA VAL A 119 4.12 5.36 -2.49
C VAL A 119 3.43 6.34 -1.54
N LEU A 120 3.42 7.61 -1.91
CA LEU A 120 2.71 8.66 -1.18
C LEU A 120 1.34 8.86 -1.82
N LEU A 121 0.32 9.02 -0.99
CA LEU A 121 -1.03 9.39 -1.40
C LEU A 121 -1.17 10.90 -1.32
N LEU A 122 -1.26 11.52 -2.49
CA LEU A 122 -1.46 12.95 -2.68
C LEU A 122 -2.95 13.26 -2.65
N PRO A 123 -3.37 14.35 -2.01
CA PRO A 123 -4.79 14.69 -1.90
C PRO A 123 -5.44 14.87 -3.27
N ASP A 124 -6.76 14.68 -3.33
CA ASP A 124 -7.53 15.02 -4.51
C ASP A 124 -7.53 16.54 -4.72
N PHE A 125 -7.10 16.96 -5.91
CA PHE A 125 -7.02 18.36 -6.30
C PHE A 125 -8.25 18.85 -7.06
N GLY A 126 -9.17 17.95 -7.40
CA GLY A 126 -10.25 18.17 -8.34
C GLY A 126 -9.76 18.25 -9.79
N GLU A 127 -10.71 18.40 -10.71
CA GLU A 127 -10.41 18.56 -12.13
C GLU A 127 -9.79 19.94 -12.43
N GLU A 128 -8.81 19.97 -13.34
CA GLU A 128 -8.26 21.19 -13.98
C GLU A 128 -7.67 22.26 -13.05
N ARG A 129 -7.29 21.90 -11.81
CA ARG A 129 -6.73 22.86 -10.86
C ARG A 129 -5.20 22.94 -10.93
N ILE A 130 -4.68 24.15 -11.15
CA ILE A 130 -3.26 24.45 -10.88
C ILE A 130 -3.12 24.61 -9.37
N VAL A 131 -2.33 23.72 -8.76
CA VAL A 131 -2.13 23.64 -7.32
C VAL A 131 -0.76 24.16 -6.91
N THR A 132 -0.67 24.71 -5.70
CA THR A 132 0.58 25.24 -5.15
C THR A 132 1.35 24.15 -4.41
N GLU A 133 2.61 24.39 -4.08
CA GLU A 133 3.44 23.42 -3.35
C GLU A 133 2.82 22.98 -2.02
N ILE A 134 2.07 23.86 -1.34
CA ILE A 134 1.44 23.52 -0.05
C ILE A 134 0.30 22.51 -0.22
N ASP A 135 -0.37 22.52 -1.37
CA ASP A 135 -1.44 21.59 -1.71
C ASP A 135 -0.85 20.20 -2.02
N TRP A 136 0.38 20.13 -2.54
CA TRP A 136 1.08 18.88 -2.89
C TRP A 136 1.56 18.02 -1.71
N ARG A 137 1.21 18.37 -0.48
CA ARG A 137 1.66 17.62 0.69
C ARG A 137 0.99 16.24 0.73
N PRO A 138 1.79 15.16 0.81
CA PRO A 138 1.25 13.83 1.05
C PRO A 138 0.35 13.80 2.26
N THR A 139 -0.78 13.11 2.14
CA THR A 139 -1.71 12.92 3.27
C THR A 139 -1.47 11.58 3.94
N HIS A 140 -1.08 10.57 3.17
CA HIS A 140 -0.86 9.19 3.63
C HIS A 140 0.23 8.53 2.79
N LEU A 141 0.59 7.29 3.13
CA LEU A 141 1.46 6.46 2.31
C LEU A 141 0.99 5.00 2.32
N LEU A 142 1.33 4.24 1.28
CA LEU A 142 1.16 2.78 1.28
C LEU A 142 2.52 2.12 1.11
N ALA A 143 2.84 1.19 2.00
CA ALA A 143 4.04 0.38 1.92
C ALA A 143 3.77 -0.94 1.23
N PHE A 144 4.76 -1.40 0.48
CA PHE A 144 4.73 -2.62 -0.30
C PHE A 144 5.94 -3.47 0.03
N VAL A 145 5.71 -4.78 0.11
CA VAL A 145 6.76 -5.80 0.17
C VAL A 145 6.75 -6.63 -1.09
N HIS A 146 7.94 -7.03 -1.55
CA HIS A 146 8.09 -7.86 -2.74
C HIS A 146 8.07 -9.35 -2.37
N GLU A 147 6.97 -10.02 -2.63
CA GLU A 147 6.72 -11.43 -2.32
C GLU A 147 6.27 -12.16 -3.59
N SER A 148 6.78 -13.38 -3.82
CA SER A 148 6.33 -14.23 -4.94
C SER A 148 6.37 -13.56 -6.32
N ARG A 149 7.30 -12.61 -6.54
CA ARG A 149 7.45 -11.77 -7.76
C ARG A 149 6.40 -10.68 -7.95
N GLU A 150 5.63 -10.38 -6.90
CA GLU A 150 4.62 -9.33 -6.88
C GLU A 150 4.93 -8.34 -5.76
N TRP A 151 4.43 -7.11 -5.91
CA TRP A 151 4.48 -6.10 -4.86
C TRP A 151 3.12 -6.06 -4.15
N LEU A 152 3.10 -6.39 -2.87
CA LEU A 152 1.89 -6.53 -2.08
C LEU A 152 1.87 -5.50 -0.96
N VAL A 153 0.69 -4.97 -0.65
CA VAL A 153 0.47 -4.01 0.43
C VAL A 153 0.76 -4.68 1.77
N ASP A 154 1.61 -4.05 2.57
CA ASP A 154 1.93 -4.53 3.91
C ASP A 154 1.49 -3.51 4.97
N LEU A 155 0.55 -3.90 5.82
CA LEU A 155 -0.05 -3.00 6.82
C LEU A 155 0.92 -2.66 7.95
N GLY A 156 1.74 -3.64 8.36
CA GLY A 156 2.76 -3.43 9.38
C GLY A 156 3.81 -2.41 8.91
N ARG A 157 4.30 -2.56 7.68
CA ARG A 157 5.23 -1.59 7.09
C ARG A 157 4.58 -0.23 6.82
N THR A 158 3.33 -0.21 6.39
CA THR A 158 2.59 1.03 6.14
C THR A 158 2.51 1.86 7.41
N ALA A 159 2.10 1.24 8.52
CA ALA A 159 1.99 1.93 9.79
C ALA A 159 3.37 2.35 10.38
N GLU A 160 4.42 1.56 10.17
CA GLU A 160 5.79 1.93 10.60
C GLU A 160 6.28 3.17 9.85
N LEU A 161 6.21 3.13 8.52
CA LEU A 161 6.68 4.23 7.68
C LEU A 161 5.82 5.49 7.85
N SER A 162 4.53 5.34 8.14
CA SER A 162 3.64 6.48 8.40
C SER A 162 4.08 7.23 9.66
N VAL A 163 4.41 6.51 10.74
CA VAL A 163 4.95 7.11 11.97
C VAL A 163 6.26 7.83 11.70
N ASP A 164 7.20 7.19 10.99
CA ASP A 164 8.49 7.80 10.65
C ASP A 164 8.34 9.06 9.78
N ALA A 165 7.33 9.09 8.91
CA ALA A 165 7.02 10.23 8.06
C ALA A 165 6.17 11.32 8.74
N GLY A 166 5.68 11.08 9.96
CA GLY A 166 4.73 11.96 10.64
C GLY A 166 3.37 12.06 9.92
N LEU A 167 3.00 11.03 9.16
CA LEU A 167 1.73 10.93 8.44
C LEU A 167 0.75 10.02 9.20
N PRO A 168 -0.57 10.25 9.08
CA PRO A 168 -1.57 9.31 9.54
C PRO A 168 -1.41 7.94 8.87
N ASP A 169 -1.74 6.87 9.60
CA ASP A 169 -1.84 5.53 9.04
C ASP A 169 -3.14 5.44 8.22
N PRO A 170 -3.08 5.25 6.88
CA PRO A 170 -4.28 5.14 6.04
C PRO A 170 -5.11 3.90 6.32
N LEU A 171 -4.59 2.98 7.13
CA LEU A 171 -5.28 1.77 7.53
C LEU A 171 -6.04 1.95 8.84
N GLY A 172 -5.97 3.15 9.43
CA GLY A 172 -6.72 3.55 10.61
C GLY A 172 -6.29 2.80 11.87
N ALA A 173 -7.27 2.27 12.61
CA ALA A 173 -7.08 1.71 13.95
C ALA A 173 -7.04 0.18 13.97
N ILE A 174 -6.66 -0.47 12.87
CA ILE A 174 -6.42 -1.93 12.87
C ILE A 174 -5.22 -2.18 13.78
N ARG A 175 -5.52 -2.46 15.04
CA ARG A 175 -4.50 -2.66 16.07
C ARG A 175 -3.66 -3.85 15.66
N ARG A 176 -2.35 -3.65 15.55
CA ARG A 176 -1.38 -4.76 15.45
C ARG A 176 -1.42 -5.64 16.70
#